data_AF-A0A7T5R2X5-F1
#
_entry.id   AF-A0A7T5R2X5-F1
#
_cell.length_a   1.000
_cell.length_b   1.000
_cell.length_c   1.000
_cell.angle_alpha   90.00
_cell.angle_beta   90.00
_cell.angle_gamma   90.00
#
_symmetry.space_group_name_H-M   'P 1'
#
loop_
_entity.id
_entity.type
_entity.pdbx_description
1 polymer ?
#
loop_
_entity_poly.entity_id
_entity_poly.type
_entity_poly.pdbx_seq_one_letter_code
_entity_poly.pdbx_strand_id
1 'polypeptide(L)'
;MFGKLFKGQKSETSLENKNPQVEVPHPQMDPNVKADEAVLNLLVQEYKARYPDDKGVHVETLLSLLGALAGFGCQMGIRETLIKTGKAQEKDLFVIVETKDGQKFYYGDFLNEPIFSTKQGRISVWSLVGGAAQSVGAKNLPDINVIAKYYAENIGDQKFFIPQLPQNHMPRILPAESLGYWSSTRNLQILYRVAPIHWGWTYAIAAQKLIIQSKDILDPALGAKIVMEAAVPMSKLNPERVENAYFSK
;
A
#
# COMPACT_ATOMS: atom_id res chain seq x y z
N MET A 1 6.13 7.66 27.06
CA MET A 1 6.73 8.55 28.08
C MET A 1 7.82 9.41 27.42
N PHE A 2 7.44 10.31 26.52
CA PHE A 2 8.34 11.34 25.97
C PHE A 2 7.52 12.58 25.69
N GLY A 3 7.63 13.56 26.58
CA GLY A 3 6.88 14.81 26.51
C GLY A 3 7.14 15.59 27.79
N LYS A 4 8.16 16.45 27.77
CA LYS A 4 8.33 17.69 28.55
C LYS A 4 9.81 18.09 28.64
N LEU A 5 10.22 18.97 27.75
CA LEU A 5 11.31 19.96 27.83
C LEU A 5 11.14 20.67 26.47
N PHE A 6 10.56 21.87 26.36
CA PHE A 6 11.02 23.14 26.90
C PHE A 6 9.82 24.11 27.03
N LYS A 7 9.80 24.91 28.09
CA LYS A 7 8.97 26.13 28.21
C LYS A 7 9.94 27.30 28.30
N GLY A 8 9.83 28.26 27.37
CA GLY A 8 10.62 29.48 27.37
C GLY A 8 10.18 30.46 26.28
N GLN A 9 9.36 31.43 26.72
CA GLN A 9 9.10 32.78 26.18
C GLN A 9 8.48 32.98 24.77
N LYS A 10 7.34 33.69 24.81
CA LYS A 10 6.64 34.29 23.67
C LYS A 10 7.44 35.47 23.11
N SER A 11 7.63 35.51 21.79
CA SER A 11 7.65 36.76 21.03
C SER A 11 6.59 36.67 19.93
N GLU A 12 5.67 37.63 19.95
CA GLU A 12 4.62 37.82 18.95
C GLU A 12 5.24 38.41 17.68
N THR A 13 5.38 37.57 16.66
CA THR A 13 5.26 37.96 15.26
C THR A 13 4.52 36.83 14.57
N SER A 14 3.19 36.97 14.48
CA SER A 14 2.31 36.10 13.70
C SER A 14 2.62 36.29 12.22
N LEU A 15 3.62 35.55 11.73
CA LEU A 15 3.69 35.21 10.33
C LEU A 15 2.58 34.19 10.08
N GLU A 16 1.42 34.68 9.62
CA GLU A 16 0.40 33.84 9.00
C GLU A 16 1.08 33.01 7.91
N ASN A 17 1.30 31.73 8.20
CA ASN A 17 1.83 30.78 7.25
C ASN A 17 0.70 30.47 6.25
N LYS A 18 0.57 31.32 5.22
CA LYS A 18 -0.38 31.16 4.10
C LYS A 18 0.04 30.03 3.14
N ASN A 19 0.47 28.89 3.66
CA ASN A 19 0.45 27.68 2.87
C ASN A 19 -0.94 27.08 3.01
N PRO A 20 -1.73 26.94 1.94
CA PRO A 20 -2.96 26.16 2.02
C PRO A 20 -2.56 24.78 2.52
N GLN A 21 -3.03 24.40 3.70
CA GLN A 21 -2.79 23.06 4.23
C GLN A 21 -3.42 22.10 3.24
N VAL A 22 -2.59 21.46 2.40
CA VAL A 22 -3.05 20.37 1.56
C VAL A 22 -3.53 19.30 2.53
N GLU A 23 -4.81 18.96 2.49
CA GLU A 23 -5.35 17.86 3.27
C GLU A 23 -5.20 16.56 2.48
N VAL A 24 -5.10 15.44 3.20
CA VAL A 24 -5.12 14.12 2.55
C VAL A 24 -6.49 13.89 1.91
N PRO A 25 -6.58 13.60 0.61
CA PRO A 25 -7.87 13.36 -0.03
C PRO A 25 -8.60 12.16 0.60
N HIS A 26 -9.91 12.30 0.81
CA HIS A 26 -10.80 11.20 1.23
C HIS A 26 -11.95 10.99 0.23
N PRO A 27 -11.63 10.65 -1.02
CA PRO A 27 -12.64 10.46 -2.05
C PRO A 27 -13.47 9.19 -1.78
N GLN A 28 -14.76 9.27 -2.11
CA GLN A 28 -15.64 8.10 -2.16
C GLN A 28 -15.31 7.31 -3.43
N MET A 29 -15.19 5.98 -3.32
CA MET A 29 -15.04 5.14 -4.50
C MET A 29 -16.38 4.90 -5.20
N ASP A 30 -16.38 4.94 -6.53
CA ASP A 30 -17.54 4.54 -7.33
C ASP A 30 -17.71 3.02 -7.25
N PRO A 31 -18.82 2.52 -6.65
CA PRO A 31 -19.04 1.09 -6.46
C PRO A 31 -19.26 0.32 -7.77
N ASN A 32 -19.46 1.01 -8.90
CA ASN A 32 -19.72 0.36 -10.20
C ASN A 32 -18.45 0.03 -11.00
N VAL A 33 -17.28 0.43 -10.51
CA VAL A 33 -16.02 0.20 -11.22
C VAL A 33 -15.49 -1.20 -10.92
N LYS A 34 -15.67 -2.14 -11.86
CA LYS A 34 -15.16 -3.53 -11.78
C LYS A 34 -13.64 -3.68 -11.98
N ALA A 35 -12.88 -2.62 -11.75
CA ALA A 35 -11.44 -2.62 -12.02
C ALA A 35 -10.69 -3.59 -11.09
N ASP A 36 -11.15 -3.76 -9.86
CA ASP A 36 -10.58 -4.70 -8.89
C ASP A 36 -10.73 -6.16 -9.35
N GLU A 37 -11.88 -6.54 -9.91
CA GLU A 37 -12.09 -7.88 -10.48
C GLU A 37 -11.22 -8.10 -11.71
N ALA A 38 -11.15 -7.09 -12.59
CA ALA A 38 -10.32 -7.16 -13.78
C ALA A 38 -8.83 -7.30 -13.43
N VAL A 39 -8.36 -6.54 -12.43
CA VAL A 39 -6.99 -6.63 -11.90
C VAL A 39 -6.73 -8.01 -11.29
N LEU A 40 -7.63 -8.51 -10.43
CA LEU A 40 -7.47 -9.83 -9.83
C LEU A 40 -7.40 -10.93 -10.90
N ASN A 41 -8.28 -10.88 -11.90
CA ASN A 41 -8.31 -11.84 -12.99
C ASN A 41 -7.03 -11.80 -13.84
N LEU A 42 -6.53 -10.60 -14.17
CA LEU A 42 -5.26 -10.45 -14.89
C LEU A 42 -4.10 -11.07 -14.09
N LEU A 43 -4.02 -10.77 -12.79
CA LEU A 43 -2.97 -11.29 -11.93
C LEU A 43 -3.03 -12.81 -11.77
N VAL A 44 -4.23 -13.38 -11.65
CA VAL A 44 -4.44 -14.84 -11.66
C VAL A 44 -3.96 -15.45 -12.97
N GLN A 45 -4.27 -14.84 -14.12
CA GLN A 45 -3.85 -15.32 -15.44
C GLN A 45 -2.33 -15.26 -15.60
N GLU A 46 -1.71 -14.13 -15.29
CA GLU A 46 -0.25 -13.96 -15.39
C GLU A 46 0.49 -14.88 -14.40
N TYR A 47 -0.04 -15.07 -13.19
CA TYR A 47 0.51 -16.04 -12.25
C TYR A 47 0.48 -17.46 -12.82
N LYS A 48 -0.67 -17.90 -13.35
CA LYS A 48 -0.81 -19.25 -13.93
C LYS A 48 0.07 -19.46 -15.16
N ALA A 49 0.25 -18.43 -15.98
CA ALA A 49 1.15 -18.48 -17.13
C ALA A 49 2.61 -18.66 -16.71
N ARG A 50 3.02 -18.03 -15.60
CA ARG A 50 4.39 -18.09 -15.07
C ARG A 50 4.66 -19.36 -14.25
N TYR A 51 3.64 -19.87 -13.56
CA TYR A 51 3.71 -21.08 -12.73
C TYR A 51 2.65 -22.07 -13.19
N PRO A 52 2.83 -22.71 -14.35
CA PRO A 52 1.92 -23.76 -14.79
C PRO A 52 2.10 -24.97 -13.87
N ASP A 53 1.21 -25.12 -12.91
CA ASP A 53 1.10 -26.29 -12.06
C ASP A 53 -0.36 -26.75 -11.93
N ASP A 54 -0.58 -28.05 -11.72
CA ASP A 54 -1.91 -28.63 -11.56
C ASP A 54 -2.53 -28.33 -10.18
N LYS A 55 -1.81 -27.59 -9.32
CA LYS A 55 -2.20 -27.31 -7.93
C LYS A 55 -2.96 -25.99 -7.78
N GLY A 56 -3.22 -25.30 -8.90
CA GLY A 56 -3.97 -24.06 -8.90
C GLY A 56 -3.14 -22.86 -8.47
N VAL A 57 -3.77 -21.88 -7.83
CA VAL A 57 -3.12 -20.61 -7.48
C VAL A 57 -2.66 -20.63 -6.03
N HIS A 58 -1.41 -20.22 -5.79
CA HIS A 58 -0.89 -20.01 -4.44
C HIS A 58 -1.43 -18.69 -3.88
N VAL A 59 -2.43 -18.78 -3.00
CA VAL A 59 -3.19 -17.62 -2.50
C VAL A 59 -2.28 -16.61 -1.80
N GLU A 60 -1.33 -17.07 -0.99
CA GLU A 60 -0.38 -16.21 -0.28
C GLU A 60 0.46 -15.37 -1.24
N THR A 61 0.83 -15.92 -2.40
CA THR A 61 1.55 -15.16 -3.43
C THR A 61 0.67 -14.06 -4.00
N LEU A 62 -0.59 -14.35 -4.35
CA LEU A 62 -1.49 -13.34 -4.88
C LEU A 62 -1.83 -12.26 -3.85
N LEU A 63 -2.06 -12.62 -2.59
CA LEU A 63 -2.30 -11.65 -1.51
C LEU A 63 -1.09 -10.74 -1.28
N SER A 64 0.12 -11.31 -1.29
CA SER A 64 1.36 -10.53 -1.19
C SER A 64 1.53 -9.59 -2.38
N LEU A 65 1.27 -10.08 -3.59
CA LEU A 65 1.33 -9.28 -4.82
C LEU A 65 0.33 -8.12 -4.77
N LEU A 66 -0.93 -8.39 -4.42
CA LEU A 66 -1.96 -7.37 -4.27
C LEU A 66 -1.61 -6.35 -3.18
N GLY A 67 -1.04 -6.81 -2.06
CA GLY A 67 -0.54 -5.92 -1.01
C GLY A 67 0.58 -5.00 -1.50
N ALA A 68 1.57 -5.55 -2.20
CA ALA A 68 2.67 -4.77 -2.77
C ALA A 68 2.15 -3.67 -3.72
N LEU A 69 1.24 -4.03 -4.63
CA LEU A 69 0.62 -3.09 -5.56
C LEU A 69 -0.31 -2.09 -4.86
N ALA A 70 -1.02 -2.49 -3.80
CA ALA A 70 -1.84 -1.58 -3.01
C ALA A 70 -0.98 -0.51 -2.33
N GLY A 71 0.11 -0.93 -1.69
CA GLY A 71 1.07 -0.04 -1.03
C GLY A 71 1.68 0.96 -2.01
N PHE A 72 2.29 0.46 -3.07
CA PHE A 72 2.91 1.29 -4.10
C PHE A 72 1.89 2.17 -4.83
N GLY A 73 0.72 1.62 -5.12
CA GLY A 73 -0.39 2.32 -5.78
C GLY A 73 -0.95 3.49 -4.97
N CYS A 74 -0.96 3.40 -3.62
CA CYS A 74 -1.31 4.56 -2.78
C CYS A 74 -0.31 5.70 -2.97
N GLN A 75 0.99 5.40 -2.99
CA GLN A 75 2.03 6.40 -3.22
C GLN A 75 1.91 7.03 -4.61
N MET A 76 1.78 6.20 -5.65
CA MET A 76 1.65 6.65 -7.03
C MET A 76 0.37 7.46 -7.25
N GLY A 77 -0.74 7.09 -6.59
CA GLY A 77 -1.98 7.84 -6.64
C GLY A 77 -1.86 9.26 -6.10
N ILE A 78 -1.13 9.44 -5.00
CA ILE A 78 -0.79 10.77 -4.44
C ILE A 78 0.05 11.56 -5.44
N ARG A 79 1.10 10.95 -5.99
CA ARG A 79 2.02 11.59 -6.94
C ARG A 79 1.29 12.07 -8.20
N GLU A 80 0.48 11.22 -8.80
CA GLU A 80 -0.29 11.55 -10.01
C GLU A 80 -1.39 12.58 -9.74
N THR A 81 -2.02 12.54 -8.57
CA THR A 81 -3.14 13.43 -8.25
C THR A 81 -2.69 14.82 -7.78
N LEU A 82 -1.62 14.89 -6.98
CA LEU A 82 -1.20 16.12 -6.30
C LEU A 82 0.09 16.71 -6.87
N ILE A 83 1.11 15.89 -7.13
CA ILE A 83 2.42 16.39 -7.59
C ILE A 83 2.39 16.71 -9.07
N LYS A 84 1.96 15.75 -9.89
CA LYS A 84 1.93 15.90 -11.35
C LYS A 84 0.98 17.02 -11.82
N THR A 85 -0.08 17.28 -11.06
CA THR A 85 -1.04 18.36 -11.35
C THR A 85 -0.59 19.72 -10.79
N GLY A 86 0.58 19.79 -10.14
CA GLY A 86 1.12 21.02 -9.56
C GLY A 86 0.42 21.50 -8.28
N LYS A 87 -0.47 20.70 -7.70
CA LYS A 87 -1.21 21.05 -6.48
C LYS A 87 -0.34 21.04 -5.22
N ALA A 88 0.75 20.28 -5.22
CA ALA A 88 1.72 20.21 -4.11
C ALA A 88 3.11 19.82 -4.63
N GLN A 89 4.16 20.19 -3.90
CA GLN A 89 5.51 19.69 -4.16
C GLN A 89 5.77 18.38 -3.39
N GLU A 90 6.68 17.56 -3.89
CA GLU A 90 7.01 16.26 -3.28
C GLU A 90 7.43 16.40 -1.80
N LYS A 91 8.28 17.38 -1.51
CA LYS A 91 8.78 17.69 -0.16
C LYS A 91 7.69 18.13 0.82
N ASP A 92 6.55 18.59 0.33
CA ASP A 92 5.43 19.03 1.17
C ASP A 92 4.54 17.84 1.58
N LEU A 93 4.58 16.75 0.80
CA LEU A 93 3.77 15.56 1.01
C LEU A 93 4.54 14.42 1.67
N PHE A 94 5.84 14.31 1.41
CA PHE A 94 6.67 13.20 1.86
C PHE A 94 7.89 13.64 2.65
N VAL A 95 8.17 12.89 3.71
CA VAL A 95 9.47 12.83 4.37
C VAL A 95 10.34 11.86 3.59
N ILE A 96 11.43 12.35 3.00
CA ILE A 96 12.37 11.55 2.22
C ILE A 96 13.50 11.09 3.14
N VAL A 97 13.68 9.77 3.24
CA VAL A 97 14.76 9.15 3.99
C VAL A 97 15.75 8.55 2.99
N GLU A 98 17.00 9.00 3.05
CA GLU A 98 18.09 8.46 2.26
C GLU A 98 19.00 7.60 3.15
N THR A 99 19.27 6.38 2.72
CA THR A 99 20.16 5.45 3.42
C THR A 99 21.61 5.69 3.02
N LYS A 100 22.55 5.10 3.77
CA LYS A 100 24.00 5.30 3.55
C LYS A 100 24.48 4.84 2.16
N ASP A 101 23.77 3.89 1.55
CA ASP A 101 24.01 3.37 0.20
C ASP A 101 23.21 4.12 -0.88
N GLY A 102 22.60 5.26 -0.54
CA GLY A 102 21.90 6.14 -1.47
C GLY A 102 20.49 5.71 -1.85
N GLN A 103 19.92 4.69 -1.19
CA GLN A 103 18.52 4.32 -1.43
C GLN A 103 17.59 5.36 -0.80
N LYS A 104 16.57 5.76 -1.57
CA LYS A 104 15.54 6.70 -1.10
C LYS A 104 14.26 5.96 -0.76
N PHE A 105 13.66 6.37 0.35
CA PHE A 105 12.36 5.91 0.82
C PHE A 105 11.48 7.10 1.23
N TYR A 106 10.17 6.94 1.10
CA TYR A 106 9.19 8.00 1.32
C TYR A 106 8.28 7.66 2.49
N TYR A 107 8.13 8.60 3.42
CA TYR A 107 7.29 8.52 4.61
C TYR A 107 6.41 9.76 4.73
N GLY A 108 5.53 9.79 5.74
CA GLY A 108 4.69 10.94 6.04
C GLY A 108 3.21 10.60 6.11
N ASP A 109 2.43 11.50 6.68
CA ASP A 109 1.02 11.27 6.99
C ASP A 109 0.17 11.09 5.73
N PHE A 110 0.48 11.81 4.65
CA PHE A 110 -0.16 11.62 3.34
C PHE A 110 -0.07 10.19 2.84
N LEU A 111 1.03 9.52 3.12
CA LEU A 111 1.25 8.14 2.71
C LEU A 111 0.74 7.14 3.75
N ASN A 112 0.83 7.46 5.03
CA ASN A 112 0.38 6.59 6.11
C ASN A 112 -1.15 6.48 6.14
N GLU A 113 -1.86 7.57 5.87
CA GLU A 113 -3.32 7.61 5.89
C GLU A 113 -3.97 6.56 4.97
N PRO A 114 -3.72 6.53 3.64
CA PRO A 114 -4.36 5.56 2.75
C PRO A 114 -3.96 4.10 3.03
N ILE A 115 -2.93 3.85 3.85
CA ILE A 115 -2.48 2.51 4.23
C ILE A 115 -3.08 2.06 5.57
N PHE A 116 -3.08 2.94 6.59
CA PHE A 116 -3.32 2.54 7.98
C PHE A 116 -4.59 3.12 8.61
N SER A 117 -5.21 4.15 8.03
CA SER A 117 -6.29 4.89 8.68
C SER A 117 -7.44 3.97 9.12
N THR A 118 -7.81 4.05 10.39
CA THR A 118 -8.97 3.36 10.99
C THR A 118 -10.10 4.33 11.33
N LYS A 119 -9.98 5.60 10.92
CA LYS A 119 -10.97 6.63 11.19
C LYS A 119 -12.27 6.29 10.48
N GLN A 120 -13.40 6.42 11.18
CA GLN A 120 -14.72 6.17 10.61
C GLN A 120 -14.95 7.01 9.35
N GLY A 121 -15.47 6.38 8.30
CA GLY A 121 -15.71 7.01 7.00
C GLY A 121 -14.47 7.20 6.13
N ARG A 122 -13.27 6.81 6.60
CA ARG A 122 -12.05 6.79 5.77
C ARG A 122 -11.76 5.36 5.32
N ILE A 123 -11.32 5.24 4.07
CA ILE A 123 -10.87 3.98 3.49
C ILE A 123 -9.34 3.95 3.58
N SER A 124 -8.80 2.81 3.97
CA SER A 124 -7.39 2.48 3.88
C SER A 124 -7.20 1.04 3.45
N VAL A 125 -5.98 0.68 3.04
CA VAL A 125 -5.64 -0.73 2.77
C VAL A 125 -5.99 -1.59 3.99
N TRP A 126 -5.63 -1.13 5.19
CA TRP A 126 -5.92 -1.84 6.43
C TRP A 126 -7.42 -1.96 6.71
N SER A 127 -8.20 -0.89 6.56
CA SER A 127 -9.64 -0.95 6.84
C SER A 127 -10.36 -1.95 5.94
N LEU A 128 -9.91 -2.09 4.69
CA LEU A 128 -10.46 -3.04 3.72
C LEU A 128 -10.11 -4.48 4.08
N VAL A 129 -8.82 -4.80 4.24
CA VAL A 129 -8.40 -6.21 4.45
C VAL A 129 -8.63 -6.69 5.88
N GLY A 130 -8.49 -5.83 6.89
CA GLY A 130 -8.86 -6.13 8.27
C GLY A 130 -10.36 -6.35 8.43
N GLY A 131 -11.17 -5.49 7.79
CA GLY A 131 -12.62 -5.66 7.74
C GLY A 131 -13.04 -6.93 7.02
N ALA A 132 -12.37 -7.27 5.90
CA ALA A 132 -12.60 -8.52 5.17
C ALA A 132 -12.35 -9.74 6.08
N ALA A 133 -11.19 -9.80 6.73
CA ALA A 133 -10.83 -10.89 7.63
C ALA A 133 -11.82 -11.04 8.78
N GLN A 134 -12.22 -9.94 9.43
CA GLN A 134 -13.24 -9.99 10.49
C GLN A 134 -14.60 -10.48 9.98
N SER A 135 -15.02 -10.07 8.79
CA SER A 135 -16.32 -10.45 8.24
C SER A 135 -16.45 -11.95 7.97
N VAL A 136 -15.33 -12.66 7.79
CA VAL A 136 -15.29 -14.12 7.63
C VAL A 136 -14.76 -14.87 8.86
N GLY A 137 -14.73 -14.21 10.02
CA GLY A 137 -14.56 -14.88 11.32
C GLY A 137 -13.21 -14.70 12.01
N ALA A 138 -12.29 -13.88 11.49
CA ALA A 138 -11.06 -13.56 12.20
C ALA A 138 -11.36 -12.83 13.52
N LYS A 139 -10.90 -13.42 14.64
CA LYS A 139 -11.04 -12.83 15.98
C LYS A 139 -9.84 -11.95 16.37
N ASN A 140 -8.64 -12.36 15.96
CA ASN A 140 -7.39 -11.71 16.31
C ASN A 140 -6.73 -11.20 15.02
N LEU A 141 -6.89 -9.91 14.75
CA LEU A 141 -6.23 -9.28 13.62
C LEU A 141 -4.74 -8.98 13.93
N PRO A 142 -3.86 -8.95 12.91
CA PRO A 142 -2.47 -8.55 13.11
C PRO A 142 -2.37 -7.11 13.63
N ASP A 143 -1.39 -6.87 14.52
CA ASP A 143 -1.08 -5.52 14.98
C ASP A 143 -0.28 -4.76 13.91
N ILE A 144 -0.97 -3.87 13.20
CA ILE A 144 -0.37 -3.06 12.14
C ILE A 144 0.72 -2.10 12.66
N ASN A 145 0.70 -1.72 13.94
CA ASN A 145 1.76 -0.88 14.50
C ASN A 145 3.06 -1.67 14.64
N VAL A 146 2.97 -2.98 14.95
CA VAL A 146 4.14 -3.87 14.98
C VAL A 146 4.72 -4.02 13.57
N ILE A 147 3.88 -4.21 12.55
CA ILE A 147 4.31 -4.29 11.15
C ILE A 147 4.99 -2.98 10.72
N ALA A 148 4.33 -1.84 10.95
CA ALA A 148 4.87 -0.53 10.59
C ALA A 148 6.20 -0.23 11.28
N LYS A 149 6.30 -0.54 12.58
CA LYS A 149 7.52 -0.38 13.37
C LYS A 149 8.65 -1.25 12.82
N TYR A 150 8.38 -2.52 12.53
CA TYR A 150 9.38 -3.44 11.97
C TYR A 150 10.03 -2.86 10.71
N TYR A 151 9.22 -2.40 9.74
CA TYR A 151 9.75 -1.87 8.49
C TYR A 151 10.44 -0.51 8.65
N ALA A 152 10.00 0.33 9.58
CA ALA A 152 10.69 1.56 9.91
C ALA A 152 12.08 1.30 10.52
N GLU A 153 12.21 0.30 11.38
CA GLU A 153 13.49 -0.07 12.03
C GLU A 153 14.47 -0.76 11.08
N ASN A 154 13.97 -1.42 10.03
CA ASN A 154 14.80 -2.17 9.07
C ASN A 154 15.02 -1.42 7.75
N ILE A 155 14.75 -0.11 7.69
CA ILE A 155 14.98 0.68 6.49
C ILE A 155 16.43 0.61 6.02
N GLY A 156 16.64 0.31 4.73
CA GLY A 156 17.97 0.12 4.15
C GLY A 156 18.61 -1.25 4.40
N ASP A 157 18.02 -2.10 5.23
CA ASP A 157 18.43 -3.50 5.40
C ASP A 157 17.76 -4.38 4.34
N GLN A 158 18.38 -5.51 3.97
CA GLN A 158 17.76 -6.51 3.10
C GLN A 158 16.45 -7.07 3.68
N LYS A 159 16.35 -7.14 5.02
CA LYS A 159 15.14 -7.54 5.75
C LYS A 159 13.92 -6.66 5.43
N PHE A 160 14.13 -5.41 5.02
CA PHE A 160 13.05 -4.52 4.59
C PHE A 160 12.18 -5.12 3.48
N PHE A 161 12.77 -5.98 2.65
CA PHE A 161 12.10 -6.55 1.48
C PHE A 161 11.51 -7.94 1.73
N ILE A 162 11.64 -8.47 2.96
CA ILE A 162 11.24 -9.84 3.32
C ILE A 162 10.07 -9.80 4.30
N PRO A 163 8.89 -10.34 3.95
CA PRO A 163 7.74 -10.43 4.85
C PRO A 163 8.03 -11.18 6.15
N GLN A 164 7.46 -10.73 7.28
CA GLN A 164 7.52 -11.46 8.55
C GLN A 164 6.36 -12.47 8.69
N LEU A 165 6.44 -13.54 7.91
CA LEU A 165 5.42 -14.59 7.83
C LEU A 165 5.96 -15.96 8.28
N PRO A 166 5.08 -16.89 8.71
CA PRO A 166 5.49 -18.28 8.91
C PRO A 166 6.06 -18.87 7.61
N GLN A 167 7.07 -19.72 7.71
CA GLN A 167 7.83 -20.23 6.56
C GLN A 167 6.95 -20.91 5.49
N ASN A 168 5.92 -21.64 5.92
CA ASN A 168 4.98 -22.34 5.03
C ASN A 168 3.94 -21.41 4.36
N HIS A 169 3.93 -20.13 4.71
CA HIS A 169 3.04 -19.10 4.16
C HIS A 169 3.83 -17.97 3.47
N MET A 170 5.14 -18.15 3.26
CA MET A 170 5.93 -17.22 2.48
C MET A 170 5.44 -17.20 1.02
N PRO A 171 5.31 -16.02 0.39
CA PRO A 171 4.93 -15.94 -1.00
C PRO A 171 6.05 -16.49 -1.89
N ARG A 172 5.68 -17.07 -3.04
CA ARG A 172 6.65 -17.56 -4.04
C ARG A 172 7.37 -16.44 -4.80
N ILE A 173 6.82 -15.23 -4.74
CA ILE A 173 7.34 -13.99 -5.35
C ILE A 173 7.43 -12.97 -4.23
N LEU A 174 8.57 -12.33 -4.04
CA LEU A 174 8.72 -11.32 -2.99
C LEU A 174 7.91 -10.05 -3.32
N PRO A 175 7.49 -9.26 -2.31
CA PRO A 175 6.73 -8.03 -2.54
C PRO A 175 7.41 -7.05 -3.50
N ALA A 176 8.74 -6.92 -3.44
CA ALA A 176 9.48 -6.02 -4.33
C ALA A 176 9.42 -6.48 -5.79
N GLU A 177 9.55 -7.79 -6.04
CA GLU A 177 9.47 -8.39 -7.37
C GLU A 177 8.04 -8.27 -7.95
N SER A 178 7.03 -8.24 -7.07
CA SER A 178 5.63 -8.05 -7.44
C SER A 178 5.35 -6.68 -8.07
N LEU A 179 6.23 -5.69 -7.90
CA LEU A 179 6.08 -4.39 -8.56
C LEU A 179 6.35 -4.44 -10.07
N GLY A 180 6.91 -5.54 -10.60
CA GLY A 180 6.96 -5.79 -12.05
C GLY A 180 5.57 -5.85 -12.71
N TYR A 181 4.52 -6.15 -11.93
CA TYR A 181 3.13 -6.19 -12.37
C TYR A 181 2.44 -4.80 -12.36
N TRP A 182 3.14 -3.76 -11.89
CA TRP A 182 2.57 -2.43 -11.73
C TRP A 182 2.08 -1.84 -13.05
N SER A 183 2.90 -1.88 -14.10
CA SER A 183 2.60 -1.18 -15.35
C SER A 183 1.36 -1.74 -16.06
N SER A 184 1.26 -3.06 -16.19
CA SER A 184 0.12 -3.74 -16.84
C SER A 184 -1.17 -3.50 -16.06
N THR A 185 -1.14 -3.67 -14.73
CA THR A 185 -2.33 -3.51 -13.89
C THR A 185 -2.76 -2.05 -13.72
N ARG A 186 -1.83 -1.10 -13.61
CA ARG A 186 -2.15 0.34 -13.63
C ARG A 186 -2.78 0.74 -14.95
N ASN A 187 -2.24 0.28 -16.08
CA ASN A 187 -2.81 0.59 -17.39
C ASN A 187 -4.25 0.05 -17.50
N LEU A 188 -4.50 -1.15 -16.96
CA LEU A 188 -5.85 -1.69 -16.88
C LEU A 188 -6.78 -0.79 -16.04
N GLN A 189 -6.33 -0.32 -14.87
CA GLN A 189 -7.13 0.60 -14.06
C GLN A 189 -7.48 1.90 -14.81
N ILE A 190 -6.57 2.40 -15.65
CA ILE A 190 -6.81 3.59 -16.49
C ILE A 190 -7.84 3.31 -17.58
N LEU A 191 -7.81 2.13 -18.21
CA LEU A 191 -8.86 1.71 -19.15
C LEU A 191 -10.24 1.68 -18.48
N TYR A 192 -10.28 1.27 -17.21
CA TYR A 192 -11.48 1.31 -16.37
C TYR A 192 -11.77 2.69 -15.76
N ARG A 193 -11.02 3.73 -16.14
CA ARG A 193 -11.18 5.12 -15.69
C ARG A 193 -11.10 5.30 -14.18
N VAL A 194 -10.32 4.46 -13.50
CA VAL A 194 -10.04 4.61 -12.07
C VAL A 194 -9.21 5.87 -11.85
N ALA A 195 -9.72 6.80 -11.03
CA ALA A 195 -8.99 7.99 -10.63
C ALA A 195 -7.66 7.60 -9.92
N PRO A 196 -6.53 8.27 -10.19
CA PRO A 196 -5.23 7.84 -9.68
C PRO A 196 -5.17 7.67 -8.16
N ILE A 197 -5.83 8.56 -7.42
CA ILE A 197 -5.91 8.50 -5.96
C ILE A 197 -6.52 7.19 -5.43
N HIS A 198 -7.29 6.45 -6.24
CA HIS A 198 -7.90 5.18 -5.88
C HIS A 198 -7.05 3.96 -6.28
N TRP A 199 -5.96 4.13 -7.03
CA TRP A 199 -5.23 2.99 -7.60
C TRP A 199 -4.81 1.96 -6.55
N GLY A 200 -4.28 2.43 -5.40
CA GLY A 200 -3.91 1.54 -4.30
C GLY A 200 -5.10 0.78 -3.70
N TRP A 201 -6.26 1.42 -3.57
CA TRP A 201 -7.44 0.80 -2.97
C TRP A 201 -8.13 -0.19 -3.90
N THR A 202 -8.02 -0.04 -5.22
CA THR A 202 -8.48 -1.07 -6.16
C THR A 202 -7.81 -2.43 -5.88
N TYR A 203 -6.49 -2.44 -5.65
CA TYR A 203 -5.78 -3.66 -5.28
C TYR A 203 -6.18 -4.17 -3.89
N ALA A 204 -6.43 -3.27 -2.93
CA ALA A 204 -6.87 -3.66 -1.60
C ALA A 204 -8.29 -4.28 -1.61
N ILE A 205 -9.20 -3.80 -2.47
CA ILE A 205 -10.51 -4.42 -2.68
C ILE A 205 -10.35 -5.82 -3.29
N ALA A 206 -9.50 -5.96 -4.32
CA ALA A 206 -9.20 -7.26 -4.90
C ALA A 206 -8.64 -8.23 -3.84
N ALA A 207 -7.77 -7.76 -2.95
CA ALA A 207 -7.27 -8.53 -1.82
C ALA A 207 -8.37 -8.90 -0.82
N GLN A 208 -9.26 -7.98 -0.48
CA GLN A 208 -10.45 -8.25 0.34
C GLN A 208 -11.31 -9.37 -0.27
N LYS A 209 -11.58 -9.32 -1.58
CA LYS A 209 -12.34 -10.39 -2.28
C LYS A 209 -11.61 -11.73 -2.16
N LEU A 210 -10.30 -11.74 -2.39
CA LEU A 210 -9.50 -12.96 -2.30
C LEU A 210 -9.48 -13.54 -0.87
N ILE A 211 -9.32 -12.72 0.17
CA ILE A 211 -9.38 -13.15 1.59
C ILE A 211 -10.73 -13.84 1.88
N ILE A 212 -11.83 -13.25 1.43
CA ILE A 212 -13.17 -13.81 1.64
C ILE A 212 -13.33 -15.14 0.90
N GLN A 213 -12.83 -15.22 -0.35
CA GLN A 213 -12.91 -16.41 -1.18
C GLN A 213 -12.02 -17.56 -0.67
N SER A 214 -10.90 -17.24 -0.02
CA SER A 214 -9.92 -18.23 0.44
C SER A 214 -10.08 -18.63 1.91
N LYS A 215 -11.14 -18.20 2.60
CA LYS A 215 -11.30 -18.39 4.05
C LYS A 215 -11.24 -19.85 4.52
N ASP A 216 -11.59 -20.80 3.66
CA ASP A 216 -11.62 -22.23 3.97
C ASP A 216 -10.27 -22.91 3.77
N ILE A 217 -9.28 -22.20 3.20
CA ILE A 217 -7.93 -22.72 2.90
C ILE A 217 -6.80 -21.89 3.55
N LEU A 218 -7.07 -20.63 3.89
CA LEU A 218 -6.11 -19.73 4.53
C LEU A 218 -6.81 -18.98 5.66
N ASP A 219 -6.18 -18.98 6.85
CA ASP A 219 -6.68 -18.21 7.99
C ASP A 219 -6.88 -16.72 7.58
N PRO A 220 -8.07 -16.14 7.76
CA PRO A 220 -8.34 -14.80 7.25
C PRO A 220 -7.48 -13.71 7.90
N ALA A 221 -7.08 -13.85 9.17
CA ALA A 221 -6.20 -12.90 9.84
C ALA A 221 -4.78 -12.97 9.25
N LEU A 222 -4.29 -14.17 8.93
CA LEU A 222 -3.05 -14.37 8.20
C LEU A 222 -3.14 -13.78 6.78
N GLY A 223 -4.28 -13.94 6.09
CA GLY A 223 -4.51 -13.32 4.79
C GLY A 223 -4.38 -11.79 4.84
N ALA A 224 -5.00 -11.15 5.82
CA ALA A 224 -4.84 -9.71 6.06
C ALA A 224 -3.39 -9.34 6.43
N LYS A 225 -2.69 -10.17 7.22
CA LYS A 225 -1.28 -9.97 7.55
C LYS A 225 -0.40 -9.98 6.31
N ILE A 226 -0.55 -10.98 5.43
CA ILE A 226 0.22 -11.10 4.18
C ILE A 226 0.10 -9.83 3.35
N VAL A 227 -1.11 -9.31 3.19
CA VAL A 227 -1.35 -8.06 2.44
C VAL A 227 -0.59 -6.90 3.08
N MET A 228 -0.68 -6.73 4.41
CA MET A 228 -0.05 -5.60 5.10
C MET A 228 1.47 -5.70 5.17
N GLU A 229 2.04 -6.90 5.34
CA GLU A 229 3.50 -7.14 5.28
C GLU A 229 4.08 -6.76 3.91
N ALA A 230 3.29 -6.86 2.83
CA ALA A 230 3.69 -6.38 1.51
C ALA A 230 3.39 -4.89 1.30
N ALA A 231 2.20 -4.41 1.68
CA ALA A 231 1.76 -3.04 1.40
C ALA A 231 2.60 -1.99 2.12
N VAL A 232 2.98 -2.25 3.38
CA VAL A 232 3.71 -1.30 4.20
C VAL A 232 5.06 -0.93 3.58
N PRO A 233 6.00 -1.87 3.34
CA PRO A 233 7.32 -1.51 2.79
C PRO A 233 7.21 -1.00 1.35
N MET A 234 6.33 -1.57 0.52
CA MET A 234 6.22 -1.18 -0.89
C MET A 234 5.63 0.21 -1.07
N SER A 235 4.82 0.69 -0.12
CA SER A 235 4.36 2.09 -0.10
C SER A 235 5.51 3.09 0.03
N LYS A 236 6.66 2.69 0.61
CA LYS A 236 7.79 3.57 0.90
C LYS A 236 8.83 3.61 -0.20
N LEU A 237 8.76 2.71 -1.19
CA LEU A 237 9.81 2.61 -2.21
C LEU A 237 9.87 3.82 -3.13
N ASN A 238 11.09 4.14 -3.59
CA ASN A 238 11.29 5.11 -4.64
C ASN A 238 10.72 4.61 -5.98
N PRO A 239 9.77 5.32 -6.61
CA PRO A 239 9.24 4.94 -7.92
C PRO A 239 10.30 4.76 -9.00
N GLU A 240 11.44 5.45 -8.92
CA GLU A 240 12.54 5.29 -9.89
C GLU A 240 13.16 3.88 -9.87
N ARG A 241 12.91 3.09 -8.82
CA ARG A 241 13.33 1.69 -8.72
C ARG A 241 12.35 0.71 -9.36
N VAL A 242 11.18 1.19 -9.77
CA VAL A 242 10.13 0.36 -10.36
C VAL A 242 10.08 0.66 -11.85
N GLU A 243 10.30 -0.38 -12.65
CA GLU A 243 10.27 -0.25 -14.10
C GLU A 243 8.91 0.27 -14.55
N ASN A 244 8.90 1.28 -15.43
CA ASN A 244 7.68 1.89 -15.94
C ASN A 244 6.73 2.38 -14.83
N ALA A 245 7.26 2.86 -13.69
CA ALA A 245 6.46 3.40 -12.59
C ALA A 245 5.55 4.55 -13.03
N TYR A 246 6.12 5.48 -13.80
CA TYR A 246 5.41 6.55 -14.48
C TYR A 246 5.12 6.16 -15.92
N PHE A 247 4.22 6.88 -16.57
CA PHE A 247 4.16 6.86 -18.03
C PHE A 247 5.47 7.39 -18.59
N SER A 248 6.07 6.64 -19.52
CA SER A 248 7.07 7.20 -20.42
C SER A 248 6.46 8.43 -21.09
N LYS A 249 7.16 9.57 -20.97
CA LYS A 249 6.80 10.81 -21.67
C LYS A 249 6.78 10.61 -23.18
#